data_AF-A0A853FF31-F1
#
_entry.id   AF-A0A853FF31-F1
#
_cell.length_a   1.000
_cell.length_b   1.000
_cell.length_c   1.000
_cell.angle_alpha   90.00
_cell.angle_beta   90.00
_cell.angle_gamma   90.00
#
_symmetry.space_group_name_H-M   'P 1'
#
loop_
_entity.id
_entity.type
_entity.pdbx_description
1 polymer ?
#
loop_
_entity_poly.entity_id
_entity_poly.type
_entity_poly.pdbx_seq_one_letter_code
_entity_poly.pdbx_strand_id
1 'polypeptide(L)'
;MNFPFAAFAPVAVIIGALAVGGWVLTTWLRIKHGYPLDGAWGQAIYPKNDDAAMERIKLLSQENAQLRAELGSIKDRLANVERIVTDSAHSLDREIEALRGPSN
;
A
#
# COMPACT_ATOMS: atom_id res chain seq x y z
N MET A 1 -2.90 48.71 -43.27
CA MET A 1 -1.89 48.94 -42.22
C MET A 1 -0.87 47.82 -42.31
N ASN A 2 0.38 48.11 -42.71
CA ASN A 2 1.43 47.10 -42.80
C ASN A 2 2.20 47.09 -41.47
N PHE A 3 1.90 46.15 -40.59
CA PHE A 3 2.58 46.04 -39.29
C PHE A 3 4.03 45.62 -39.53
N PRO A 4 5.04 46.36 -39.01
CA PRO A 4 6.44 46.07 -39.28
C PRO A 4 6.94 44.92 -38.38
N PHE A 5 6.47 43.69 -38.64
CA PHE A 5 6.85 42.48 -37.89
C PHE A 5 8.36 42.30 -37.76
N ALA A 6 9.12 42.68 -38.79
CA ALA A 6 10.58 42.59 -38.80
C ALA A 6 11.25 43.46 -37.73
N ALA A 7 10.66 44.62 -37.38
CA ALA A 7 11.21 45.50 -36.35
C ALA A 7 10.97 44.96 -34.93
N PHE A 8 9.89 44.19 -34.72
CA PHE A 8 9.52 43.63 -33.42
C PHE A 8 10.05 42.21 -33.19
N ALA A 9 10.45 41.51 -34.25
CA ALA A 9 11.03 40.17 -34.18
C ALA A 9 12.19 40.03 -33.17
N PRO A 10 13.22 40.91 -33.14
CA PRO A 10 14.31 40.76 -32.17
C PRO A 10 13.84 40.94 -30.72
N VAL A 11 12.90 41.87 -30.49
CA VAL A 11 12.33 42.11 -29.15
C VAL A 11 11.52 40.89 -28.68
N ALA A 12 10.73 40.30 -29.58
CA ALA A 12 9.94 39.10 -29.27
C ALA A 12 10.83 37.89 -28.92
N VAL A 13 11.95 37.72 -29.61
CA VAL A 13 12.92 36.64 -29.32
C VAL A 13 13.57 36.84 -27.95
N ILE A 14 13.98 38.07 -27.61
CA ILE A 14 14.57 38.37 -26.30
C ILE A 14 13.58 38.09 -25.17
N ILE A 15 12.33 38.55 -25.30
CA ILE A 15 11.29 38.32 -24.30
C ILE A 15 10.99 36.82 -24.16
N GLY A 16 10.88 36.10 -25.29
CA GLY A 16 10.67 34.65 -25.28
C GLY A 16 11.80 33.90 -24.57
N ALA A 17 13.06 34.26 -24.85
CA ALA A 17 14.22 33.66 -24.20
C ALA A 17 14.26 33.94 -22.70
N LEU A 18 13.94 35.16 -22.27
CA LEU A 18 13.87 35.52 -20.85
C LEU A 18 12.71 34.81 -20.12
N ALA A 19 11.57 34.64 -20.79
CA ALA A 19 10.43 33.91 -20.22
C ALA A 19 10.76 32.43 -19.99
N VAL A 20 11.38 31.77 -20.98
CA VAL A 20 11.81 30.37 -20.86
C VAL A 20 12.91 30.24 -19.81
N GLY A 21 13.90 31.14 -19.80
CA GLY A 21 14.96 31.17 -18.80
C GLY A 21 14.42 31.35 -17.38
N GLY A 22 13.48 32.28 -17.18
CA GLY A 22 12.81 32.49 -15.89
C GLY A 22 12.03 31.26 -15.42
N TRP A 23 11.30 30.60 -16.33
CA TRP A 23 10.57 29.37 -16.00
C TRP A 23 11.50 28.21 -15.61
N VAL A 24 12.61 28.03 -16.33
CA VAL A 24 13.63 27.01 -16.00
C VAL A 24 14.30 27.32 -14.66
N LEU A 25 14.67 28.57 -14.41
CA LEU A 25 15.29 28.98 -13.14
C LEU A 25 14.36 28.80 -11.94
N THR A 26 13.09 29.18 -12.07
CA THR A 26 12.09 28.98 -11.00
C THR A 26 11.82 27.49 -10.75
N THR A 27 11.79 26.67 -11.79
CA THR A 27 11.65 25.21 -11.67
C THR A 27 12.88 24.59 -11.02
N TRP A 28 14.09 25.01 -11.42
CA TRP A 28 15.35 24.58 -10.82
C TRP A 28 15.46 24.95 -9.35
N LEU A 29 15.06 26.17 -8.97
CA LEU A 29 15.00 26.62 -7.58
C LEU A 29 14.01 25.80 -6.76
N ARG A 30 12.83 25.50 -7.29
CA ARG A 30 11.83 24.64 -6.62
C ARG A 30 12.36 23.23 -6.38
N ILE A 31 13.03 22.64 -7.38
CA ILE A 31 13.67 21.32 -7.27
C ILE A 31 14.75 21.35 -6.18
N LYS A 32 15.65 22.34 -6.22
CA LYS A 32 16.77 22.45 -5.27
C LYS A 32 16.33 22.68 -3.82
N HIS A 33 15.22 23.42 -3.62
CA HIS A 33 14.67 23.72 -2.29
C HIS A 33 13.59 22.74 -1.82
N GLY A 34 13.35 21.65 -2.57
CA GLY A 34 12.43 20.59 -2.15
C GLY A 34 10.95 20.98 -2.14
N TYR A 35 10.56 22.01 -2.90
CA TYR A 35 9.14 22.29 -3.10
C TYR A 35 8.53 21.22 -4.00
N PRO A 36 7.33 20.70 -3.66
CA PRO A 36 6.69 19.69 -4.48
C PRO A 36 6.48 20.24 -5.88
N LEU A 37 6.95 19.50 -6.88
CA LEU A 37 6.56 19.74 -8.26
C LEU A 37 5.10 19.29 -8.35
N ASP A 38 4.18 20.25 -8.42
CA ASP A 38 2.78 19.96 -8.70
C ASP A 38 2.74 19.22 -10.05
N GLY A 39 2.39 17.93 -10.02
CA GLY A 39 1.99 17.24 -11.23
C GLY A 39 0.80 17.99 -11.86
N ALA A 40 0.56 17.79 -13.15
CA ALA A 40 -0.48 18.50 -13.91
C ALA A 40 -1.90 18.45 -13.29
N TRP A 41 -2.12 17.64 -12.26
CA TRP A 41 -3.37 17.39 -11.55
C TRP A 41 -3.23 17.53 -10.01
N GLY A 42 -2.40 18.45 -9.52
CA GLY A 42 -2.38 18.83 -8.09
C GLY A 42 -1.92 17.73 -7.13
N GLN A 43 -1.29 16.67 -7.62
CA GLN A 43 -0.55 15.76 -6.75
C GLN A 43 0.82 16.37 -6.48
N ALA A 44 1.03 16.78 -5.23
CA ALA A 44 2.35 17.06 -4.69
C ALA A 44 3.18 15.77 -4.79
N ILE A 45 4.04 15.67 -5.80
CA ILE A 45 5.06 14.63 -5.84
C ILE A 45 6.07 14.99 -4.75
N TYR A 46 5.81 14.51 -3.54
CA TYR A 46 6.82 14.47 -2.50
C TYR A 46 7.81 13.37 -2.93
N PRO A 47 9.10 13.68 -3.19
CA PRO A 47 10.13 12.66 -3.10
C PRO A 47 10.29 12.29 -1.62
N LYS A 48 9.31 11.57 -1.05
CA LYS A 48 9.48 10.93 0.25
C LYS A 48 10.34 9.71 0.00
N ASN A 49 11.60 9.81 0.41
CA ASN A 49 12.50 8.70 0.77
C ASN A 49 11.81 7.33 0.71
N ASP A 50 11.86 6.69 -0.46
CA ASP A 50 11.25 5.37 -0.70
C ASP A 50 11.78 4.33 0.29
N ASP A 51 13.00 4.50 0.80
CA ASP A 51 13.65 3.57 1.73
C ASP A 51 12.87 3.38 3.04
N ALA A 52 12.39 4.47 3.65
CA ALA A 52 11.66 4.38 4.92
C ALA A 52 10.23 3.84 4.74
N ALA A 53 9.61 4.08 3.59
CA ALA A 53 8.31 3.49 3.25
C ALA A 53 8.45 2.01 2.90
N MET A 54 9.48 1.65 2.15
CA MET A 54 9.81 0.27 1.78
C MET A 54 10.18 -0.58 2.99
N GLU A 55 10.93 -0.02 3.95
CA GLU A 55 11.26 -0.69 5.21
C GLU A 55 10.01 -0.96 6.04
N ARG A 56 9.08 0.01 6.15
CA ARG A 56 7.79 -0.21 6.81
C ARG A 56 6.93 -1.25 6.10
N ILE A 57 6.90 -1.26 4.78
CA ILE A 57 6.19 -2.28 4.00
C ILE A 57 6.78 -3.67 4.26
N LYS A 58 8.10 -3.77 4.35
CA LYS A 58 8.80 -5.02 4.68
C LYS A 58 8.46 -5.51 6.10
N LEU A 59 8.49 -4.62 7.09
CA LEU A 59 8.10 -4.94 8.47
C LEU A 59 6.63 -5.39 8.56
N LEU A 60 5.71 -4.65 7.94
CA LEU A 60 4.29 -5.03 7.89
C LEU A 60 4.05 -6.35 7.16
N SER A 61 4.81 -6.65 6.11
CA SER A 61 4.72 -7.92 5.39
C SER A 61 5.19 -9.09 6.27
N GLN A 62 6.23 -8.88 7.07
CA GLN A 62 6.70 -9.86 8.05
C GLN A 62 5.68 -10.10 9.17
N GLU A 63 5.09 -9.04 9.73
CA GLU A 63 4.02 -9.16 10.74
C GLU A 63 2.80 -9.92 10.20
N ASN A 64 2.39 -9.63 8.95
CA ASN A 64 1.30 -10.36 8.31
C ASN A 64 1.62 -11.84 8.09
N ALA A 65 2.86 -12.20 7.76
CA ALA A 65 3.29 -13.59 7.63
C ALA A 65 3.25 -14.31 8.98
N GLN A 66 3.71 -13.67 10.05
CA GLN A 66 3.66 -14.21 11.41
C GLN A 66 2.22 -14.41 11.88
N LEU A 67 1.35 -13.40 11.73
CA LEU A 67 -0.06 -13.50 12.12
C LEU A 67 -0.77 -14.64 11.38
N ARG A 68 -0.45 -14.86 10.10
CA ARG A 68 -1.01 -15.99 9.34
C ARG A 68 -0.53 -17.35 9.86
N ALA A 69 0.73 -17.45 10.28
CA ALA A 69 1.26 -18.67 10.89
C ALA A 69 0.60 -18.94 12.26
N GLU A 70 0.47 -17.92 13.11
CA GLU A 70 -0.22 -18.02 14.40
C GLU A 70 -1.68 -18.43 14.22
N LEU A 71 -2.40 -17.80 13.28
CA LEU A 71 -3.78 -18.19 12.93
C LEU A 71 -3.87 -19.62 12.40
N GLY A 72 -2.88 -20.09 11.64
CA GLY A 72 -2.79 -21.49 11.20
C GLY A 72 -2.71 -22.45 12.39
N SER A 73 -1.81 -22.18 13.34
CA SER A 73 -1.66 -23.02 14.54
C SER A 73 -2.92 -23.07 15.40
N ILE A 74 -3.66 -21.96 15.49
CA ILE A 74 -4.93 -21.89 16.22
C ILE A 74 -5.99 -22.73 15.51
N LYS A 75 -6.08 -22.65 14.17
CA LYS A 75 -7.00 -23.47 13.38
C LYS A 75 -6.74 -24.96 13.56
N ASP A 76 -5.48 -25.40 13.53
CA ASP A 76 -5.13 -26.82 13.73
C ASP A 76 -5.56 -27.33 15.12
N ARG A 77 -5.39 -26.49 16.15
CA ARG A 77 -5.85 -26.81 17.51
C ARG A 77 -7.37 -26.85 17.59
N LEU A 78 -8.07 -25.92 16.95
CA LEU A 78 -9.53 -25.91 16.90
C LEU A 78 -10.06 -27.17 16.20
N ALA A 79 -9.46 -27.59 15.09
CA ALA A 79 -9.83 -28.83 14.41
C ALA A 79 -9.61 -30.06 15.30
N ASN A 80 -8.52 -30.10 16.07
CA ASN A 80 -8.29 -31.17 17.04
C ASN A 80 -9.34 -31.18 18.16
N VAL A 81 -9.72 -30.00 18.68
CA VAL A 81 -10.78 -29.88 19.69
C VAL A 81 -12.11 -30.32 19.13
N GLU A 82 -12.47 -29.89 17.91
CA GLU A 82 -13.69 -30.30 17.21
C GLU A 82 -13.76 -31.83 17.07
N ARG A 83 -12.64 -32.46 16.68
CA ARG A 83 -12.54 -33.91 16.59
C ARG A 83 -12.75 -34.59 17.94
N ILE A 84 -12.10 -34.11 19.01
CA ILE A 84 -12.27 -34.68 20.36
C ILE A 84 -13.72 -34.59 20.81
N VAL A 85 -14.33 -33.40 20.70
CA VAL A 85 -15.71 -33.18 21.13
C VAL A 85 -16.68 -34.07 20.35
N THR A 86 -16.48 -34.20 19.04
CA THR A 86 -17.36 -35.01 18.17
C THR A 86 -17.17 -36.51 18.42
N ASP A 87 -15.93 -36.99 18.43
CA ASP A 87 -15.62 -38.42 18.63
C ASP A 87 -16.02 -38.89 20.04
N SER A 88 -15.77 -38.08 21.08
CA SER A 88 -16.11 -38.39 22.47
C SER A 88 -17.63 -38.42 22.72
N ALA A 89 -18.40 -37.54 22.09
CA ALA A 89 -19.86 -37.56 22.20
C ALA A 89 -20.43 -38.87 21.62
N HIS A 90 -19.99 -39.23 20.41
CA HIS A 90 -20.44 -40.47 19.77
C HIS A 90 -19.96 -41.74 20.48
N SER A 91 -18.77 -41.74 21.09
CA SER A 91 -18.32 -42.89 21.89
C SER A 91 -19.15 -43.07 23.15
N LEU A 92 -19.48 -41.97 23.85
CA LEU A 92 -20.29 -42.00 25.06
C LEU A 92 -21.71 -42.50 24.77
N ASP A 93 -22.36 -42.01 23.71
CA ASP A 93 -23.70 -42.48 23.32
C ASP A 93 -23.73 -43.98 23.02
N ARG A 94 -22.70 -44.50 22.32
CA ARG A 94 -22.56 -45.94 22.07
C ARG A 94 -22.35 -46.74 23.35
N GLU A 95 -21.57 -46.22 24.28
CA GLU A 95 -21.29 -46.86 25.57
C GLU A 95 -22.55 -46.88 26.46
N ILE A 96 -23.33 -45.79 26.47
CA ILE A 96 -24.62 -45.72 27.15
C ILE A 96 -25.61 -46.74 26.56
N GLU A 97 -25.71 -46.86 25.24
CA GLU A 97 -26.61 -47.82 24.60
C GLU A 97 -26.19 -49.27 24.88
N ALA A 98 -24.88 -49.55 24.92
CA ALA A 98 -24.36 -50.87 25.32
C ALA A 98 -24.71 -51.23 26.78
N LEU A 99 -24.69 -50.25 27.69
CA LEU A 99 -25.09 -50.42 29.08
C LEU A 99 -26.62 -50.53 29.27
N ARG A 100 -27.41 -50.07 28.28
CA ARG A 100 -28.87 -50.24 28.22
C ARG A 100 -29.32 -51.60 27.67
N GLY A 101 -28.40 -52.51 27.38
CA GLY A 101 -28.68 -53.91 27.03
C GLY A 101 -29.67 -54.58 27.99
N PRO A 102 -30.36 -55.66 27.55
CA PRO A 102 -31.70 -56.02 28.01
C PRO A 102 -31.75 -56.13 29.52
N SER A 103 -32.44 -55.16 30.13
CA SER A 103 -32.93 -55.27 31.50
C SER A 103 -33.81 -56.52 31.56
N ASN A 104 -33.32 -57.56 32.25
CA ASN A 104 -34.12 -58.72 32.66
C ASN A 104 -35.37 -58.29 33.41
#